data_AF-A0A957Q2H6-F1
#
_entry.id   AF-A0A957Q2H6-F1
#
_cell.length_a   1.000
_cell.length_b   1.000
_cell.length_c   1.000
_cell.angle_alpha   90.00
_cell.angle_beta   90.00
_cell.angle_gamma   90.00
#
_symmetry.space_group_name_H-M   'P 1'
#
loop_
_entity.id
_entity.type
_entity.pdbx_description
1 polymer ?
#
loop_
_entity_poly.entity_id
_entity_poly.type
_entity_poly.pdbx_seq_one_letter_code
_entity_poly.pdbx_strand_id
1 'polypeptide(L)' 'MTTNGDWLTARVRATPAALALIIGDQQWSYRELDQVVNRYCLGLQQAGVAAGHHIAVLLPNR' A
#
# COMPACT_ATOMS: atom_id res chain seq x y z
N MET A 1 -0.28 -20.47 2.01
CA MET A 1 0.62 -19.54 1.31
C MET A 1 0.09 -18.13 1.54
N THR A 2 0.46 -17.52 2.66
CA THR A 2 0.06 -16.15 3.01
C THR A 2 0.83 -15.21 2.09
N THR A 3 0.18 -14.77 1.01
CA THR A 3 0.74 -13.77 0.10
C THR A 3 1.11 -12.54 0.92
N ASN A 4 2.34 -12.05 0.76
CA ASN A 4 2.95 -10.92 1.48
C ASN A 4 2.12 -9.60 1.47
N GLY A 5 1.00 -9.53 0.75
CA GLY A 5 0.09 -8.38 0.69
C GLY A 5 -1.06 -8.38 1.70
N ASP A 6 -1.32 -9.47 2.43
CA ASP A 6 -2.52 -9.57 3.27
C ASP A 6 -2.38 -8.88 4.66
N TRP A 7 -1.16 -8.54 5.07
CA TRP A 7 -0.93 -7.93 6.38
C TRP A 7 -1.59 -6.55 6.52
N LEU A 8 -1.63 -5.75 5.44
CA LEU A 8 -2.21 -4.42 5.45
C LEU A 8 -3.74 -4.53 5.60
N THR A 9 -4.37 -5.42 4.84
CA THR A 9 -5.81 -5.73 4.95
C THR A 9 -6.16 -6.18 6.37
N ALA A 10 -5.36 -7.06 6.96
CA ALA A 10 -5.57 -7.52 8.33
C ALA A 10 -5.48 -6.37 9.35
N ARG A 11 -4.53 -5.45 9.18
CA ARG A 11 -4.38 -4.26 10.04
C ARG A 11 -5.51 -3.25 9.87
N VAL A 12 -5.98 -3.02 8.64
CA VAL A 12 -7.13 -2.16 8.36
C VAL A 12 -8.40 -2.71 9.02
N ARG A 13 -8.59 -4.03 9.02
CA ARG A 13 -9.73 -4.68 9.68
C ARG A 13 -9.64 -4.60 11.20
N ALA A 14 -8.45 -4.85 11.76
CA ALA A 14 -8.26 -4.89 13.21
C ALA A 14 -8.28 -3.48 13.83
N THR A 15 -7.58 -2.53 13.23
CA THR A 15 -7.35 -1.20 13.80
C THR A 15 -7.26 -0.13 12.71
N PRO A 16 -8.37 0.23 12.03
CA PRO A 16 -8.34 1.11 10.86
C PRO A 16 -7.84 2.52 11.13
N ALA A 17 -8.14 3.07 12.31
CA ALA A 17 -7.77 4.43 12.73
C ALA A 17 -6.40 4.48 13.43
N ALA A 18 -5.74 3.35 13.66
CA ALA A 18 -4.41 3.36 14.26
C ALA A 18 -3.38 3.92 13.29
N LEU A 19 -2.44 4.70 13.82
CA LEU A 19 -1.33 5.27 13.07
C LEU A 19 -0.46 4.15 12.48
N ALA A 20 -0.26 4.19 11.17
CA ALA A 20 0.51 3.19 10.43
C ALA A 20 1.87 3.74 9.96
N LEU A 21 1.90 5.00 9.53
CA LEU A 21 3.09 5.60 8.94
C LEU A 21 3.18 7.10 9.26
N ILE A 22 4.39 7.57 9.51
CA ILE A 22 4.72 8.98 9.66
C ILE A 22 5.77 9.32 8.59
N ILE A 23 5.49 10.32 7.75
CA ILE A 23 6.42 10.84 6.73
C ILE A 23 6.55 12.34 6.95
N GLY A 24 7.68 12.77 7.53
CA GLY A 24 7.84 14.15 7.99
C GLY A 24 6.73 14.53 8.97
N ASP A 25 5.95 15.55 8.64
CA ASP A 25 4.82 16.01 9.44
C ASP A 25 3.50 15.28 9.13
N GLN A 26 3.47 14.44 8.10
CA GLN A 26 2.27 13.71 7.71
C GLN A 26 2.14 12.41 8.51
N GLN A 27 0.94 12.18 9.01
CA GLN A 27 0.58 10.99 9.77
C GLN A 27 -0.55 10.27 9.07
N TRP A 28 -0.35 9.00 8.71
CA TRP A 28 -1.34 8.20 8.00
C TRP A 28 -1.78 7.01 8.87
N SER A 29 -3.09 6.86 9.01
CA SER A 29 -3.70 5.67 9.58
C SER A 29 -3.61 4.47 8.63
N TYR A 30 -3.83 3.25 9.15
CA TYR A 30 -3.87 2.05 8.30
C TYR A 30 -4.90 2.17 7.17
N ARG A 31 -6.07 2.78 7.43
CA ARG A 31 -7.09 3.01 6.41
C ARG A 31 -6.60 3.95 5.30
N GLU A 32 -5.96 5.06 5.66
CA GLU A 32 -5.46 6.04 4.68
C GLU A 32 -4.33 5.43 3.84
N LEU A 33 -3.43 4.69 4.48
CA LEU A 33 -2.38 3.95 3.78
C LEU A 33 -2.97 2.96 2.76
N ASP A 34 -3.96 2.16 3.16
CA ASP A 34 -4.64 1.21 2.27
C ASP A 34 -5.33 1.88 1.08
N GLN A 35 -5.97 3.04 1.29
CA GLN A 35 -6.58 3.81 0.20
C GLN A 35 -5.54 4.30 -0.82
N VAL A 36 -4.38 4.76 -0.34
CA VAL A 36 -3.28 5.20 -1.21
C VAL A 36 -2.72 4.00 -1.99
N VAL A 37 -2.45 2.88 -1.32
CA VAL A 37 -1.96 1.65 -1.94
C VAL A 37 -2.94 1.15 -3.00
N ASN A 38 -4.23 1.08 -2.69
CA ASN A 38 -5.27 0.64 -3.63
C ASN A 38 -5.36 1.54 -4.87
N ARG A 39 -5.17 2.85 -4.71
CA ARG A 39 -5.12 3.78 -5.85
C ARG A 39 -3.96 3.45 -6.79
N TYR A 40 -2.77 3.18 -6.25
CA TYR A 40 -1.61 2.79 -7.06
C TYR A 40 -1.83 1.43 -7.73
N CYS A 41 -2.37 0.44 -7.02
CA CYS A 41 -2.70 -0.86 -7.58
C CYS A 41 -3.64 -0.74 -8.80
N LEU A 42 -4.70 0.07 -8.68
CA LEU A 42 -5.60 0.33 -9.80
C LEU A 42 -4.89 1.01 -10.98
N GLY A 43 -4.02 1.98 -10.72
CA GLY A 43 -3.23 2.63 -11.76
C GLY A 43 -2.29 1.67 -12.50
N LEU A 44 -1.63 0.77 -11.75
CA LEU A 44 -0.77 -0.26 -12.34
C LEU A 44 -1.57 -1.25 -13.18
N GLN A 45 -2.74 -1.69 -12.69
CA GLN A 45 -3.64 -2.56 -13.45
C GLN A 45 -4.11 -1.90 -14.75
N GLN A 46 -4.47 -0.61 -14.70
CA GLN A 46 -4.83 0.16 -15.89
C GLN A 46 -3.68 0.31 -16.88
N ALA A 47 -2.43 0.32 -16.40
CA ALA A 47 -1.24 0.29 -17.25
C ALA A 47 -0.90 -1.11 -17.82
N GLY A 48 -1.74 -2.12 -17.57
CA GLY A 48 -1.55 -3.49 -18.08
C GLY A 48 -0.63 -4.36 -17.22
N VAL A 49 -0.33 -3.94 -16.00
CA VAL A 49 0.46 -4.75 -15.06
C VAL A 49 -0.41 -5.87 -14.50
N ALA A 50 0.07 -7.10 -14.62
CA ALA A 50 -0.57 -8.30 -14.09
C ALA A 50 0.35 -9.03 -13.10
N ALA A 51 -0.22 -9.98 -12.36
CA ALA A 51 0.56 -10.85 -11.48
C ALA A 51 1.64 -11.58 -12.30
N GLY A 52 2.88 -11.54 -11.81
CA GLY A 52 4.04 -12.12 -12.50
C GLY A 52 4.80 -11.14 -13.40
N HIS A 53 4.27 -9.93 -13.66
CA HIS A 53 5.06 -8.88 -14.30
C HIS A 53 6.09 -8.28 -13.34
N HIS A 54 7.29 -7.98 -13.85
CA HIS A 54 8.33 -7.28 -13.11
C HIS A 54 8.21 -5.77 -13.34
N ILE A 55 8.29 -5.00 -12.26
CA ILE A 55 8.23 -3.53 -12.28
C ILE A 55 9.49 -2.99 -11.60
N ALA A 56 10.20 -2.09 -12.27
CA ALA A 56 11.29 -1.35 -11.65
C ALA A 56 10.74 -0.20 -10.81
N VAL A 57 11.20 -0.07 -9.56
CA VAL A 57 10.91 1.08 -8.70
C VAL A 57 12.21 1.83 -8.47
N LEU A 58 12.28 3.05 -8.97
CA LEU A 58 13.41 3.95 -8.74
C LEU A 58 12.91 5.20 -8.02
N LEU A 59 12.95 5.15 -6.69
CA LEU A 59 12.66 6.30 -5.82
C LEU A 59 13.81 6.47 -4.81
N PRO A 60 14.17 7.72 -4.46
CA PRO A 60 15.04 7.97 -3.32
C PRO A 60 14.29 7.60 -2.03
N ASN A 61 15.01 7.05 -1.04
CA ASN A 61 14.47 6.88 0.30
C ASN A 61 14.43 8.27 0.96
N ARG A 62 13.23 8.81 1.17
CA ARG A 62 12.98 10.15 1.72
C ARG A 62 12.03 10.03 2.89
#